data_AF-D5UCK7-F1
#
_entry.id   AF-D5UCK7-F1
#
_cell.length_a   1.000
_cell.length_b   1.000
_cell.length_c   1.000
_cell.angle_alpha   90.00
_cell.angle_beta   90.00
_cell.angle_gamma   90.00
#
_symmetry.space_group_name_H-M   'P 1'
#
loop_
_entity.id
_entity.type
_entity.pdbx_description
1 polymer ?
#
loop_
_entity_poly.entity_id
_entity_poly.type
_entity_poly.pdbx_seq_one_letter_code
_entity_poly.pdbx_strand_id
1 'polypeptide(L)'
;MTDGAAKQTGALVGFTFVNPEGWMGWEPGSGIRAVAREIASHLADVGSARDVTARSVELVNADSLGKNGIVAHNAVWVPDRRTGEVAAILDMVVISAPGGETAPEQRLARNLRRSFGWTTRIVEYAADTAHVPAGRMTIEQVLLRRFGERQVQAYLFLNVFPPGAVEAASLVFNTVHLDLVTEVARQGRMIAESLVLELGEIPGGRRQV
;
A
#
# COMPACT_ATOMS: atom_id res chain seq x y z
N MET A 1 -32.72 -23.66 -16.76
CA MET A 1 -32.01 -23.21 -15.53
C MET A 1 -30.87 -24.18 -15.32
N THR A 2 -29.65 -23.89 -15.72
CA THR A 2 -28.81 -22.82 -15.17
C THR A 2 -27.93 -22.21 -16.25
N ASP A 3 -28.13 -20.91 -16.49
CA ASP A 3 -27.19 -20.07 -17.21
C ASP A 3 -25.91 -20.01 -16.38
N GLY A 4 -24.87 -20.71 -16.83
CA GLY A 4 -23.52 -20.57 -16.29
C GLY A 4 -22.94 -19.28 -16.82
N ALA A 5 -23.34 -18.14 -16.25
CA ALA A 5 -22.67 -16.87 -16.52
C ALA A 5 -21.19 -17.05 -16.18
N ALA A 6 -20.34 -17.09 -17.21
CA ALA A 6 -18.91 -16.97 -17.02
C ALA A 6 -18.68 -15.71 -16.17
N LYS A 7 -18.17 -15.86 -14.95
CA LYS A 7 -17.80 -14.72 -14.10
C LYS A 7 -16.83 -13.87 -14.91
N GLN A 8 -17.31 -12.75 -15.45
CA GLN A 8 -16.47 -11.79 -16.15
C GLN A 8 -15.31 -11.47 -15.22
N THR A 9 -14.12 -11.85 -15.66
CA THR A 9 -12.91 -11.62 -14.90
C THR A 9 -12.35 -10.28 -15.37
N GLY A 10 -12.21 -9.32 -14.45
CA GLY A 10 -11.77 -7.95 -14.76
C GLY A 10 -10.36 -7.66 -14.28
N ALA A 11 -9.66 -6.75 -14.96
CA ALA A 11 -8.43 -6.13 -14.48
C ALA A 11 -8.77 -4.88 -13.65
N LEU A 12 -7.89 -4.51 -12.72
CA LEU A 12 -8.02 -3.25 -12.00
C LEU A 12 -7.63 -2.09 -12.92
N VAL A 13 -8.56 -1.18 -13.18
CA VAL A 13 -8.35 -0.02 -14.08
C VAL A 13 -8.39 1.31 -13.35
N GLY A 14 -8.90 1.33 -12.13
CA GLY A 14 -9.01 2.54 -11.32
C GLY A 14 -9.20 2.23 -9.84
N PHE A 15 -8.90 3.22 -9.00
CA PHE A 15 -9.13 3.14 -7.56
C PHE A 15 -9.31 4.53 -6.96
N THR A 16 -10.04 4.58 -5.84
CA THR A 16 -10.11 5.75 -4.96
C THR A 16 -10.21 5.30 -3.51
N PHE A 17 -9.78 6.14 -2.57
CA PHE A 17 -9.96 5.93 -1.13
C PHE A 17 -9.90 7.27 -0.40
N VAL A 18 -10.37 7.30 0.84
CA VAL A 18 -10.33 8.49 1.69
C VAL A 18 -9.06 8.47 2.53
N ASN A 19 -8.28 9.55 2.44
CA ASN A 19 -7.14 9.77 3.32
C ASN A 19 -7.61 10.25 4.69
N PRO A 20 -7.21 9.57 5.80
CA PRO A 20 -7.40 10.09 7.14
C PRO A 20 -6.64 11.40 7.36
N GLU A 21 -6.92 12.08 8.48
CA GLU A 21 -6.20 13.30 8.84
C GLU A 21 -4.68 13.09 8.88
N GLY A 22 -3.95 14.06 8.32
CA GLY A 22 -2.50 14.04 8.24
C GLY A 22 -1.94 13.19 7.09
N TRP A 23 -2.77 12.49 6.32
CA TRP A 23 -2.35 11.82 5.10
C TRP A 23 -2.54 12.71 3.87
N MET A 24 -1.58 12.65 2.95
CA MET A 24 -1.77 13.18 1.60
C MET A 24 -1.05 12.30 0.58
N GLY A 25 -1.77 12.03 -0.52
CA GLY A 25 -1.33 11.12 -1.56
C GLY A 25 -1.03 11.79 -2.89
N TRP A 26 -0.29 11.09 -3.73
CA TRP A 26 0.07 11.50 -5.10
C TRP A 26 0.35 10.29 -5.98
N GLU A 27 0.31 10.50 -7.29
CA GLU A 27 0.78 9.52 -8.27
C GLU A 27 2.29 9.66 -8.49
N PRO A 28 3.08 8.58 -8.36
CA PRO A 28 4.52 8.65 -8.55
C PRO A 28 4.88 9.11 -9.97
N GLY A 29 5.80 10.06 -10.09
CA GLY A 29 6.11 10.63 -11.41
C GLY A 29 7.26 11.63 -11.45
N SER A 30 7.47 12.20 -12.65
CA SER A 30 8.37 13.33 -12.85
C SER A 30 7.72 14.63 -12.33
N GLY A 31 8.51 15.68 -12.11
CA GLY A 31 7.98 16.96 -11.62
C GLY A 31 7.62 16.98 -10.13
N ILE A 32 8.05 15.98 -9.36
CA ILE A 32 7.72 15.80 -7.93
C ILE A 32 7.98 17.04 -7.06
N ARG A 33 8.92 17.92 -7.40
CA ARG A 33 9.23 19.12 -6.58
C ARG A 33 8.03 20.05 -6.37
N ALA A 34 7.18 20.23 -7.38
CA ALA A 34 6.00 21.08 -7.25
C ALA A 34 4.95 20.39 -6.34
N VAL A 35 4.68 19.12 -6.61
CA VAL A 35 3.76 18.27 -5.83
C VAL A 35 4.20 18.16 -4.37
N ALA A 36 5.50 17.97 -4.12
CA ALA A 36 6.06 17.88 -2.78
C ALA A 36 5.87 19.17 -1.97
N ARG A 37 6.02 20.34 -2.59
CA ARG A 37 5.76 21.63 -1.93
C ARG A 37 4.28 21.84 -1.65
N GLU A 38 3.41 21.42 -2.56
CA GLU A 38 1.97 21.44 -2.35
C GLU A 38 1.57 20.52 -1.20
N ILE A 39 2.04 19.28 -1.19
CA ILE A 39 1.78 18.34 -0.08
C ILE A 39 2.28 18.92 1.25
N ALA A 40 3.51 19.43 1.26
CA ALA A 40 4.09 20.04 2.45
C ALA A 40 3.28 21.24 2.96
N SER A 41 2.75 22.09 2.08
CA SER A 41 1.94 23.24 2.50
C SER A 41 0.63 22.83 3.19
N HIS A 42 0.07 21.68 2.80
CA HIS A 42 -1.12 21.11 3.43
C HIS A 42 -0.82 20.38 4.74
N LEU A 43 0.33 19.69 4.84
CA LEU A 43 0.67 18.84 5.98
C LEU A 43 1.52 19.52 7.06
N ALA A 44 2.10 20.69 6.79
CA ALA A 44 3.00 21.37 7.73
C ALA A 44 2.73 22.87 7.87
N ASP A 45 2.86 23.37 9.11
CA ASP A 45 2.42 24.72 9.49
C ASP A 45 3.52 25.77 9.35
N VAL A 46 4.79 25.38 9.51
CA VAL A 46 5.94 26.28 9.51
C VAL A 46 6.92 25.97 8.38
N GLY A 47 7.70 26.96 7.96
CA GLY A 47 8.61 26.84 6.80
C GLY A 47 9.58 25.66 6.91
N SER A 48 10.24 25.49 8.06
CA SER A 48 11.17 24.38 8.29
C SER A 48 10.50 23.01 8.22
N ALA A 49 9.28 22.89 8.75
CA ALA A 49 8.51 21.64 8.68
C ALA A 49 8.08 21.32 7.25
N ARG A 50 7.71 22.34 6.47
CA ARG A 50 7.39 22.18 5.05
C ARG A 50 8.60 21.68 4.26
N ASP A 51 9.79 22.21 4.53
CA ASP A 51 11.01 21.75 3.88
C ASP A 51 11.33 20.28 4.21
N VAL A 52 11.13 19.87 5.47
CA VAL A 52 11.28 18.47 5.91
C VAL A 52 10.28 17.56 5.18
N THR A 53 8.99 17.90 5.19
CA THR A 53 7.95 17.11 4.53
C THR A 53 8.19 17.01 3.02
N ALA A 54 8.48 18.14 2.35
CA ALA A 54 8.71 18.16 0.90
C ALA A 54 9.89 17.28 0.52
N ARG A 55 11.00 17.34 1.28
CA ARG A 55 12.16 16.48 1.04
C ARG A 55 11.83 15.00 1.20
N SER A 56 11.06 14.64 2.22
CA SER A 56 10.62 13.25 2.44
C SER A 56 9.74 12.76 1.29
N VAL A 57 8.80 13.57 0.80
CA VAL A 57 7.96 13.26 -0.37
C VAL A 57 8.82 13.02 -1.62
N GLU A 58 9.82 13.87 -1.87
CA GLU A 58 10.75 13.68 -3.00
C GLU A 58 11.52 12.34 -2.90
N LEU A 59 11.97 11.98 -1.69
CA LEU A 59 12.66 10.71 -1.44
C LEU A 59 11.75 9.49 -1.65
N VAL A 60 10.51 9.54 -1.15
CA VAL A 60 9.52 8.47 -1.33
C VAL A 60 9.18 8.27 -2.80
N ASN A 61 9.01 9.36 -3.55
CA ASN A 61 8.76 9.29 -4.99
C ASN A 61 9.96 8.67 -5.73
N ALA A 62 11.19 9.06 -5.38
CA ALA A 62 12.40 8.48 -5.99
C ALA A 62 12.53 6.98 -5.71
N ASP A 63 12.26 6.55 -4.46
CA ASP A 63 12.22 5.13 -4.10
C ASP A 63 11.15 4.37 -4.90
N SER A 64 9.96 4.96 -5.05
CA SER A 64 8.85 4.35 -5.79
C SER A 64 9.12 4.22 -7.29
N LEU A 65 9.75 5.22 -7.91
CA LEU A 65 10.21 5.11 -9.30
C LEU A 65 11.28 4.02 -9.48
N GLY A 66 12.12 3.80 -8.46
CA GLY A 66 13.08 2.69 -8.42
C GLY A 66 12.45 1.29 -8.40
N LYS A 67 11.15 1.19 -8.10
CA LYS A 67 10.38 -0.08 -8.10
C LYS A 67 9.77 -0.41 -9.48
N ASN A 68 10.31 0.15 -10.57
CA ASN A 68 9.94 -0.13 -11.97
C ASN A 68 8.45 0.08 -12.29
N GLY A 69 7.83 1.13 -11.76
CA GLY A 69 6.45 1.51 -12.12
C GLY A 69 5.36 0.59 -11.55
N ILE A 70 5.70 -0.24 -10.56
CA ILE A 70 4.74 -1.13 -9.90
C ILE A 70 3.84 -0.36 -8.92
N VAL A 71 4.31 0.79 -8.41
CA VAL A 71 3.56 1.64 -7.48
C VAL A 71 2.62 2.55 -8.28
N ALA A 72 1.32 2.41 -8.03
CA ALA A 72 0.27 3.21 -8.65
C ALA A 72 -0.03 4.50 -7.87
N HIS A 73 0.21 4.51 -6.55
CA HIS A 73 -0.03 5.65 -5.69
C HIS A 73 0.93 5.65 -4.50
N ASN A 74 1.37 6.84 -4.08
CA ASN A 74 2.06 7.04 -2.81
C ASN A 74 1.22 7.91 -1.89
N ALA A 75 1.38 7.75 -0.58
CA ALA A 75 0.95 8.76 0.38
C ALA A 75 1.93 8.81 1.56
N VAL A 76 1.96 9.96 2.25
CA VAL A 76 2.72 10.16 3.49
C VAL A 76 1.80 10.61 4.61
N TRP A 77 2.15 10.22 5.83
CA TRP A 77 1.47 10.66 7.04
C TRP A 77 2.38 11.55 7.87
N VAL A 78 1.88 12.74 8.21
CA VAL A 78 2.55 13.71 9.08
C VAL A 78 1.63 14.00 10.27
N PRO A 79 1.81 13.30 11.41
CA PRO A 79 0.96 13.48 12.59
C PRO A 79 1.23 14.79 13.32
N ASP A 80 2.49 15.26 13.34
CA ASP A 80 2.86 16.55 13.93
C ASP A 80 3.22 17.56 12.83
N ARG A 81 2.26 18.44 12.55
CA ARG A 81 2.35 19.50 11.53
C ARG A 81 3.44 20.53 11.84
N ARG A 82 3.93 20.60 13.08
CA ARG A 82 4.99 21.53 13.49
C ARG A 82 6.38 21.01 13.20
N THR A 83 6.58 19.69 13.17
CA THR A 83 7.86 19.07 12.81
C THR A 83 7.94 18.78 11.32
N GLY A 84 6.80 18.45 10.69
CA GLY A 84 6.76 18.03 9.29
C GLY A 84 7.35 16.62 9.07
N GLU A 85 7.60 15.89 10.15
CA GLU A 85 8.19 14.56 10.12
C GLU A 85 7.18 13.54 9.55
N VAL A 86 7.63 12.80 8.54
CA VAL A 86 6.82 11.73 7.95
C VAL A 86 6.92 10.50 8.84
N ALA A 87 5.82 10.18 9.52
CA ALA A 87 5.74 9.05 10.44
C ALA A 87 5.44 7.72 9.73
N ALA A 88 4.75 7.76 8.59
CA ALA A 88 4.45 6.57 7.81
C ALA A 88 4.31 6.90 6.32
N ILE A 89 4.53 5.89 5.50
CA ILE A 89 4.39 5.92 4.04
C ILE A 89 3.40 4.84 3.64
N LEU A 90 2.59 5.11 2.62
CA LEU A 90 1.74 4.15 1.92
C LEU A 90 2.20 4.06 0.47
N ASP A 91 2.44 2.83 0.00
CA ASP A 91 2.52 2.50 -1.42
C ASP A 91 1.31 1.67 -1.81
N MET A 92 0.56 2.10 -2.82
CA MET A 92 -0.46 1.26 -3.45
C MET A 92 0.12 0.57 -4.67
N VAL A 93 -0.04 -0.74 -4.74
CA VAL A 93 0.45 -1.59 -5.81
C VAL A 93 -0.67 -2.47 -6.34
N VAL A 94 -0.74 -2.65 -7.65
CA VAL A 94 -1.58 -3.68 -8.27
C VAL A 94 -0.78 -4.98 -8.40
N ILE A 95 -1.28 -6.06 -7.81
CA ILE A 95 -0.63 -7.38 -7.86
C ILE A 95 -1.53 -8.39 -8.56
N SER A 96 -0.93 -9.33 -9.30
CA SER A 96 -1.68 -10.44 -9.88
C SER A 96 -2.24 -11.35 -8.78
N ALA A 97 -3.53 -11.68 -8.91
CA ALA A 97 -4.28 -12.59 -8.06
C ALA A 97 -5.00 -13.65 -8.93
N PRO A 98 -4.25 -14.50 -9.64
CA PRO A 98 -4.84 -15.54 -10.49
C PRO A 98 -5.64 -16.51 -9.62
N GLY A 99 -6.93 -16.68 -9.96
CA GLY A 99 -7.84 -17.58 -9.25
C GLY A 99 -9.20 -16.99 -8.87
N GLY A 100 -9.42 -15.68 -9.07
CA GLY A 100 -10.72 -14.98 -9.03
C GLY A 100 -11.50 -15.01 -7.70
N GLU A 101 -11.14 -15.90 -6.79
CA GLU A 101 -11.86 -16.18 -5.54
C GLU A 101 -11.02 -17.00 -4.54
N THR A 102 -9.86 -17.54 -4.92
CA THR A 102 -9.01 -18.37 -4.07
C THR A 102 -8.29 -17.54 -2.99
N ALA A 103 -9.08 -17.27 -1.95
CA ALA A 103 -8.76 -17.24 -0.54
C ALA A 103 -7.54 -16.39 -0.15
N PRO A 104 -7.75 -15.20 0.45
CA PRO A 104 -6.79 -14.54 1.33
C PRO A 104 -5.89 -15.52 2.11
N GLU A 105 -6.44 -16.63 2.61
CA GLU A 105 -5.75 -17.69 3.31
C GLU A 105 -4.65 -18.38 2.48
N GLN A 106 -4.86 -18.60 1.18
CA GLN A 106 -3.85 -19.17 0.28
C GLN A 106 -2.73 -18.17 -0.02
N ARG A 107 -3.05 -16.88 -0.13
CA ARG A 107 -2.05 -15.80 -0.23
C ARG A 107 -1.19 -15.77 1.03
N LEU A 108 -1.81 -15.80 2.21
CA LEU A 108 -1.12 -15.86 3.50
C LEU A 108 -0.23 -17.10 3.58
N ALA A 109 -0.75 -18.28 3.26
CA ALA A 109 0.02 -19.52 3.27
C ALA A 109 1.24 -19.47 2.33
N ARG A 110 1.10 -18.83 1.16
CA ARG A 110 2.22 -18.60 0.23
C ARG A 110 3.24 -17.61 0.78
N ASN A 111 2.79 -16.55 1.45
CA ASN A 111 3.67 -15.53 2.03
C ASN A 111 4.40 -16.01 3.28
N LEU A 112 3.75 -16.83 4.12
CA LEU A 112 4.38 -17.52 5.24
C LEU A 112 5.52 -18.45 4.78
N ARG A 113 5.40 -19.04 3.59
CA ARG A 113 6.45 -19.86 2.96
C ARG A 113 7.52 -19.03 2.26
N ARG A 114 7.35 -17.72 2.19
CA ARG A 114 8.29 -16.84 1.49
C ARG A 114 9.54 -16.68 2.36
N SER A 115 10.66 -17.19 1.88
CA SER A 115 11.96 -16.85 2.47
C SER A 115 12.21 -15.37 2.21
N PHE A 116 12.20 -14.56 3.26
CA PHE A 116 12.87 -13.28 3.24
C PHE A 116 14.36 -13.60 3.04
N GLY A 117 15.00 -12.97 2.05
CA GLY A 117 16.38 -13.30 1.68
C GLY A 117 17.32 -13.24 2.88
N TRP A 118 18.49 -13.88 2.78
CA TRP A 118 19.49 -13.94 3.86
C TRP A 118 19.93 -12.56 4.41
N THR A 119 19.66 -11.48 3.68
CA THR A 119 19.90 -10.09 4.07
C THR A 119 18.77 -9.48 4.90
N THR A 120 17.69 -10.20 5.21
CA THR A 120 16.55 -9.70 5.98
C THR A 120 16.25 -10.61 7.15
N ARG A 121 16.25 -10.05 8.36
CA ARG A 121 15.83 -10.75 9.57
C ARG A 121 14.41 -10.31 9.92
N ILE A 122 13.48 -11.26 9.90
CA ILE A 122 12.14 -11.05 10.48
C ILE A 122 12.29 -11.12 12.00
N VAL A 123 11.81 -10.09 12.68
CA VAL A 123 11.73 -10.02 14.14
C VAL A 123 10.37 -10.52 14.61
N GLU A 124 9.31 -10.12 13.90
CA GLU A 124 7.94 -10.49 14.23
C GLU A 124 7.09 -10.57 12.95
N TYR A 125 6.15 -11.50 12.93
CA TYR A 125 5.17 -11.66 11.85
C TYR A 125 3.80 -11.98 12.44
N ALA A 126 2.78 -11.24 12.01
CA ALA A 126 1.39 -11.51 12.30
C ALA A 126 0.58 -11.42 11.01
N ALA A 127 -0.44 -12.26 10.88
CA ALA A 127 -1.33 -12.25 9.73
C ALA A 127 -2.76 -12.60 10.11
N ASP A 128 -3.70 -11.98 9.43
CA ASP A 128 -5.14 -12.18 9.61
C ASP A 128 -5.89 -11.98 8.29
N THR A 129 -7.17 -12.33 8.27
CA THR A 129 -8.07 -12.04 7.15
C THR A 129 -9.25 -11.21 7.62
N ALA A 130 -9.75 -10.37 6.71
CA ALA A 130 -10.89 -9.51 6.99
C ALA A 130 -11.75 -9.34 5.73
N HIS A 131 -12.85 -8.61 5.88
CA HIS A 131 -13.68 -8.18 4.76
C HIS A 131 -13.83 -6.65 4.80
N VAL A 132 -13.71 -6.02 3.64
CA VAL A 132 -13.96 -4.59 3.42
C VAL A 132 -14.97 -4.45 2.27
N PRO A 133 -15.61 -3.29 2.09
CA PRO A 133 -16.58 -3.10 1.00
C PRO A 133 -16.04 -3.48 -0.39
N ALA A 134 -14.76 -3.20 -0.65
CA ALA A 134 -14.09 -3.56 -1.91
C ALA A 134 -13.77 -5.06 -2.08
N GLY A 135 -13.96 -5.91 -1.06
CA GLY A 135 -13.74 -7.35 -1.18
C GLY A 135 -13.13 -8.01 0.06
N ARG A 136 -12.67 -9.25 -0.10
CA ARG A 136 -11.94 -9.95 0.97
C ARG A 136 -10.53 -9.39 1.07
N MET A 137 -9.95 -9.38 2.27
CA MET A 137 -8.65 -8.75 2.53
C MET A 137 -7.73 -9.69 3.31
N THR A 138 -6.44 -9.72 2.99
CA THR A 138 -5.40 -10.17 3.94
C THR A 138 -4.77 -8.99 4.63
N ILE A 139 -4.43 -9.19 5.90
CA ILE A 139 -3.68 -8.26 6.73
C ILE A 139 -2.39 -8.98 7.11
N GLU A 140 -1.23 -8.42 6.76
CA GLU A 140 0.07 -8.97 7.16
C GLU A 140 0.92 -7.87 7.78
N GLN A 141 1.32 -8.05 9.03
CA GLN A 141 2.24 -7.16 9.73
C GLN A 141 3.59 -7.86 9.87
N VAL A 142 4.65 -7.17 9.46
CA VAL A 142 6.01 -7.70 9.50
C VAL A 142 6.94 -6.66 10.12
N LEU A 143 7.59 -7.02 11.22
CA LEU A 143 8.72 -6.26 11.75
C LEU A 143 9.98 -6.92 11.21
N LEU A 144 10.75 -6.18 10.43
CA LEU A 144 11.97 -6.69 9.83
C LEU A 144 13.13 -5.74 10.03
N ARG A 145 14.33 -6.31 9.99
CA ARG A 145 15.59 -5.59 9.99
C ARG A 145 16.41 -6.05 8.81
N ARG A 146 16.77 -5.14 7.91
CA ARG A 146 17.69 -5.46 6.81
C ARG A 146 19.14 -5.42 7.29
N PHE A 147 19.97 -6.24 6.65
CA PHE A 147 21.39 -6.30 6.94
C PHE A 147 22.06 -4.97 6.59
N GLY A 148 22.87 -4.44 7.52
CA GLY A 148 23.46 -3.11 7.40
C GLY A 148 22.58 -1.98 7.95
N GLU A 149 21.28 -2.21 8.15
CA GLU A 149 20.40 -1.24 8.78
C GLU A 149 20.44 -1.36 10.32
N ARG A 150 20.47 -0.20 10.99
CA ARG A 150 20.44 -0.12 12.44
C ARG A 150 19.02 -0.14 13.00
N GLN A 151 18.03 0.22 12.20
CA GLN A 151 16.65 0.35 12.61
C GLN A 151 15.84 -0.87 12.20
N VAL A 152 14.87 -1.23 13.04
CA VAL A 152 13.80 -2.16 12.68
C VAL A 152 12.72 -1.33 12.00
N GLN A 153 12.17 -1.85 10.91
CA GLN A 153 11.07 -1.24 10.18
C GLN A 153 9.85 -2.15 10.27
N ALA A 154 8.70 -1.54 10.50
CA ALA A 154 7.42 -2.21 10.45
C ALA A 154 6.80 -2.02 9.08
N TYR A 155 6.27 -3.10 8.52
CA TYR A 155 5.48 -3.13 7.31
C TYR A 155 4.10 -3.68 7.63
N LEU A 156 3.08 -3.09 7.02
CA LEU A 156 1.72 -3.60 7.03
C LEU A 156 1.23 -3.71 5.59
N PHE A 157 0.91 -4.93 5.17
CA PHE A 157 0.35 -5.22 3.86
C PHE A 157 -1.14 -5.50 4.00
N LEU A 158 -1.97 -4.65 3.40
CA LEU A 158 -3.40 -4.89 3.28
C LEU A 158 -3.69 -5.22 1.81
N ASN A 159 -3.91 -6.50 1.50
CA ASN A 159 -4.19 -6.93 0.14
C ASN A 159 -5.69 -7.16 -0.01
N VAL A 160 -6.36 -6.33 -0.82
CA VAL A 160 -7.79 -6.40 -1.08
C VAL A 160 -8.04 -7.10 -2.41
N PHE A 161 -8.89 -8.13 -2.37
CA PHE A 161 -9.24 -9.01 -3.48
C PHE A 161 -10.69 -8.72 -3.90
N PRO A 162 -10.91 -7.82 -4.88
CA PRO A 162 -12.25 -7.54 -5.37
C PRO A 162 -12.88 -8.76 -6.04
N PRO A 163 -14.18 -9.02 -5.82
CA PRO A 163 -14.88 -10.12 -6.44
C PRO A 163 -14.80 -10.05 -7.97
N GLY A 164 -14.39 -11.15 -8.61
CA GLY A 164 -14.30 -11.21 -10.08
C GLY A 164 -13.07 -10.55 -10.69
N ALA A 165 -12.09 -10.10 -9.89
CA ALA A 165 -10.84 -9.57 -10.43
C ALA A 165 -9.76 -10.65 -10.61
N VAL A 166 -8.89 -10.48 -11.62
CA VAL A 166 -7.61 -11.24 -11.73
C VAL A 166 -6.46 -10.57 -10.97
N GLU A 167 -6.71 -9.41 -10.37
CA GLU A 167 -5.73 -8.57 -9.69
C GLU A 167 -6.25 -8.19 -8.31
N ALA A 168 -5.32 -7.87 -7.41
CA ALA A 168 -5.61 -7.36 -6.08
C ALA A 168 -4.91 -6.02 -5.89
N ALA A 169 -5.54 -5.17 -5.08
CA ALA A 169 -4.93 -3.94 -4.59
C ALA A 169 -4.12 -4.25 -3.33
N SER A 170 -2.84 -3.92 -3.33
CA SER A 170 -1.96 -4.05 -2.17
C SER A 170 -1.65 -2.67 -1.62
N LEU A 171 -2.18 -2.35 -0.45
CA LEU A 171 -1.84 -1.16 0.31
C LEU A 171 -0.69 -1.53 1.25
N VAL A 172 0.50 -0.99 0.98
CA VAL A 172 1.72 -1.30 1.71
C VAL A 172 2.11 -0.11 2.55
N PHE A 173 1.85 -0.19 3.85
CA PHE A 173 2.28 0.81 4.81
C PHE A 173 3.64 0.44 5.36
N ASN A 174 4.49 1.43 5.57
CA ASN A 174 5.74 1.23 6.29
C ASN A 174 6.06 2.39 7.23
N THR A 175 6.69 2.07 8.36
CA THR A 175 7.13 3.03 9.36
C THR A 175 8.39 2.55 10.08
N VAL A 176 9.26 3.50 10.43
CA VAL A 176 10.40 3.27 11.34
C VAL A 176 10.09 3.66 12.79
N HIS A 177 8.92 4.27 13.03
CA HIS A 177 8.41 4.67 14.34
C HIS A 177 7.59 3.53 14.94
N LEU A 178 8.27 2.63 15.67
CA LEU A 178 7.64 1.39 16.16
C LEU A 178 6.51 1.64 17.17
N ASP A 179 6.56 2.76 17.88
CA ASP A 179 5.52 3.24 18.78
C ASP A 179 4.22 3.63 18.06
N LEU A 180 4.28 3.90 16.75
CA LEU A 180 3.14 4.28 15.93
C LEU A 180 2.53 3.10 15.16
N VAL A 181 3.06 1.89 15.26
CA VAL A 181 2.62 0.72 14.45
C VAL A 181 1.13 0.44 14.61
N THR A 182 0.62 0.46 15.85
CA THR A 182 -0.82 0.24 16.12
C THR A 182 -1.68 1.32 15.47
N GLU A 183 -1.23 2.57 15.48
CA GLU A 183 -1.96 3.68 14.90
C GLU A 183 -1.93 3.66 13.37
N VAL A 184 -0.78 3.32 12.77
CA VAL A 184 -0.65 3.08 11.33
C VAL A 184 -1.56 1.94 10.90
N ALA A 185 -1.65 0.85 11.68
CA ALA A 185 -2.57 -0.24 11.39
C ALA A 185 -4.04 0.16 11.45
N ARG A 186 -4.41 0.97 12.45
CA ARG A 186 -5.76 1.53 12.57
C ARG A 186 -6.12 2.40 11.35
N GLN A 187 -5.23 3.31 10.96
CA GLN A 187 -5.46 4.21 9.82
C GLN A 187 -5.42 3.47 8.48
N GLY A 188 -4.53 2.50 8.32
CA GLY A 188 -4.48 1.66 7.12
C GLY A 188 -5.78 0.89 6.92
N ARG A 189 -6.40 0.42 8.02
CA ARG A 189 -7.73 -0.20 7.97
C ARG A 189 -8.81 0.79 7.55
N MET A 190 -8.80 2.03 8.04
CA MET A 190 -9.74 3.07 7.58
C MET A 190 -9.61 3.34 6.08
N ILE A 191 -8.37 3.43 5.57
CA ILE A 191 -8.10 3.59 4.14
C ILE A 191 -8.69 2.40 3.36
N ALA A 192 -8.38 1.17 3.79
CA ALA A 192 -8.88 -0.05 3.15
C ALA A 192 -10.42 -0.17 3.18
N GLU A 193 -11.07 0.26 4.26
CA GLU A 193 -12.53 0.27 4.40
C GLU A 193 -13.20 1.30 3.48
N SER A 194 -12.50 2.39 3.14
CA SER A 194 -12.97 3.41 2.19
C SER A 194 -12.58 3.13 0.72
N LEU A 195 -11.83 2.05 0.48
CA LEU A 195 -11.32 1.72 -0.84
C LEU A 195 -12.46 1.39 -1.80
N VAL A 196 -12.43 2.00 -2.97
CA VAL A 196 -13.27 1.69 -4.13
C VAL A 196 -12.35 1.28 -5.27
N LEU A 197 -12.67 0.16 -5.91
CA LEU A 197 -11.88 -0.42 -7.01
C LEU A 197 -12.76 -0.53 -8.26
N GLU A 198 -12.21 -0.12 -9.39
CA GLU A 198 -12.88 -0.18 -10.69
C GLU A 198 -12.31 -1.34 -11.51
N LEU A 199 -13.22 -2.17 -12.04
CA LEU A 199 -12.89 -3.31 -12.87
C LEU A 199 -13.16 -2.99 -14.34
N GLY A 200 -12.19 -3.30 -15.20
CA GLY A 200 -12.30 -3.19 -16.65
C GLY A 200 -12.00 -4.50 -17.36
N GLU A 201 -12.17 -4.51 -18.68
CA GLU A 201 -11.83 -5.68 -19.51
C GLU A 201 -10.34 -6.04 -19.37
N ILE A 202 -10.04 -7.33 -19.29
CA ILE A 202 -8.66 -7.81 -19.35
C ILE A 202 -8.15 -7.54 -20.78
N PRO A 203 -7.07 -6.78 -20.97
CA PRO A 203 -6.53 -6.53 -22.31
C PRO A 203 -6.24 -7.86 -23.02
N GLY A 204 -6.86 -8.05 -24.19
CA GLY A 204 -6.77 -9.25 -25.01
C GLY A 204 -5.33 -9.55 -25.41
N GLY A 205 -4.62 -10.32 -24.57
CA GLY A 205 -3.19 -10.62 -24.77
C GLY A 205 -2.54 -11.34 -23.60
N ARG A 206 -3.04 -11.16 -22.36
CA ARG A 206 -2.61 -11.99 -21.22
C ARG A 206 -3.43 -13.27 -21.17
N ARG A 207 -3.03 -14.27 -21.96
CA ARG A 207 -3.51 -15.66 -21.75
C ARG A 207 -3.16 -16.06 -20.31
N GLN A 208 -4.16 -16.52 -19.57
CA GLN A 208 -3.99 -17.23 -18.31
C GLN A 208 -3.01 -18.38 -18.55
N VAL A 209 -1.96 -18.43 -17.74
CA VAL A 209 -1.09 -19.62 -17.57
C VAL A 209 -1.44 -20.23 -16.24
#